data_AF-A0A5C8S1D9-F1
#
_entry.id   AF-A0A5C8S1D9-F1
#
_cell.length_a   1.000
_cell.length_b   1.000
_cell.length_c   1.000
_cell.angle_alpha   90.00
_cell.angle_beta   90.00
_cell.angle_gamma   90.00
#
_symmetry.space_group_name_H-M   'P 1'
#
loop_
_entity.id
_entity.type
_entity.pdbx_description
1 polymer ?
#
loop_
_entity_poly.entity_id
_entity_poly.type
_entity_poly.pdbx_seq_one_letter_code
_entity_poly.pdbx_strand_id
1 'polypeptide(L)'
;MRSPTIRAAMACACLAICLAGCEHSDGPAAIDPRAPGIRITLPAAPDDVGPCLQRAFPEIPDRALTRADIVRIVGAAKILDRAKTACGTRAVAWIDAVRRELAR
;
A
#
# COMPACT_ATOMS: atom_id res chain seq x y z
N MET A 1 40.04 -2.80 -31.23
CA MET A 1 39.90 -3.56 -29.96
C MET A 1 39.95 -2.56 -28.82
N ARG A 2 38.83 -2.26 -28.16
CA ARG A 2 38.79 -1.29 -27.05
C ARG A 2 39.31 -1.95 -25.77
N SER A 3 40.32 -1.34 -25.15
CA SER A 3 41.04 -1.85 -23.98
C SER A 3 40.09 -2.21 -22.82
N PRO A 4 40.30 -3.34 -22.12
CA PRO A 4 39.46 -3.75 -20.98
C PRO A 4 39.40 -2.70 -19.86
N THR A 5 40.45 -1.88 -19.72
CA THR A 5 40.49 -0.77 -18.76
C THR A 5 39.49 0.33 -19.05
N ILE A 6 39.21 0.62 -20.33
CA ILE A 6 38.25 1.65 -20.74
C ILE A 6 36.81 1.17 -20.47
N ARG A 7 36.55 -0.14 -20.65
CA ARG A 7 35.25 -0.74 -20.33
C ARG A 7 34.98 -0.73 -18.82
N ALA A 8 35.98 -1.03 -18.00
CA ALA A 8 35.87 -1.00 -16.55
C ALA A 8 35.61 0.43 -16.03
N ALA A 9 36.33 1.43 -16.55
CA ALA A 9 36.13 2.82 -16.15
C ALA A 9 34.72 3.34 -16.50
N MET A 10 34.20 2.96 -17.68
CA MET A 10 32.87 3.36 -18.12
C MET A 10 31.76 2.68 -17.29
N ALA A 11 31.95 1.40 -16.92
CA ALA A 11 31.04 0.69 -16.04
C ALA A 11 31.00 1.29 -14.61
N CYS A 12 32.16 1.66 -14.05
CA CYS A 12 32.23 2.36 -12.77
C CYS A 12 31.56 3.73 -12.80
N ALA A 13 31.75 4.50 -13.88
CA ALA A 13 31.12 5.81 -14.03
C ALA A 13 29.58 5.71 -14.11
N CYS A 14 29.05 4.74 -14.87
CA CYS A 14 27.61 4.50 -14.91
C CYS A 14 27.04 4.05 -13.56
N LEU A 15 27.76 3.20 -12.82
CA LEU A 15 27.33 2.75 -11.50
C LEU A 15 27.26 3.93 -10.50
N ALA A 16 28.26 4.81 -10.51
CA ALA A 16 28.31 5.98 -9.64
C ALA A 16 27.16 6.97 -9.90
N ILE A 17 26.77 7.18 -11.17
CA ILE A 17 25.64 8.04 -11.53
C ILE A 17 24.31 7.41 -11.07
N CYS A 18 24.15 6.09 -11.18
CA CYS A 18 22.95 5.41 -10.68
C CYS A 18 22.84 5.45 -9.14
N LEU A 19 23.96 5.41 -8.42
CA LEU A 19 23.99 5.49 -6.96
C LEU A 19 23.81 6.92 -6.42
N ALA A 20 24.29 7.93 -7.16
CA ALA A 20 24.14 9.35 -6.78
C ALA A 20 22.71 9.89 -7.03
N GLY A 21 21.87 9.16 -7.77
CA GLY A 21 20.46 9.51 -7.99
C GLY A 21 19.51 9.11 -6.85
N CYS A 22 20.02 8.45 -5.80
CA CYS A 22 19.28 8.34 -4.56
C CYS A 22 19.28 9.71 -3.86
N GLU A 23 18.23 10.51 -4.07
CA GLU A 23 17.91 11.60 -3.15
C GLU A 23 18.03 11.05 -1.73
N HIS A 24 18.93 11.63 -0.94
CA HIS A 24 18.94 11.43 0.50
C HIS A 24 17.62 12.01 0.99
N SER A 25 16.61 11.16 1.08
CA SER A 25 15.41 11.47 1.83
C SER A 25 15.90 11.60 3.26
N ASP A 26 16.10 12.84 3.71
CA ASP A 26 16.13 13.15 5.13
C ASP A 26 14.77 12.68 5.65
N GLY A 27 14.73 11.40 6.03
CA GLY A 27 13.54 10.79 6.60
C GLY A 27 13.11 11.65 7.78
N PRO A 28 11.81 11.66 8.12
CA PRO A 28 11.35 12.41 9.29
C PRO A 28 12.25 12.06 10.48
N ALA A 29 12.67 13.09 11.22
CA ALA A 29 13.55 12.94 12.38
C ALA A 29 13.09 11.74 13.21
N ALA A 30 14.02 10.83 13.53
CA ALA A 30 13.70 9.59 14.23
C ALA A 30 12.99 9.92 15.54
N ILE A 31 11.68 9.65 15.61
CA ILE A 31 10.88 9.84 16.81
C ILE A 31 11.25 8.71 17.77
N ASP A 32 11.87 9.03 18.90
CA ASP A 32 12.05 8.07 20.00
C ASP A 32 10.68 7.78 20.65
N PRO A 33 10.09 6.58 20.45
CA PRO A 33 8.77 6.25 21.00
C PRO A 33 8.75 6.15 22.53
N ARG A 34 9.93 6.19 23.18
CA ARG A 34 10.09 6.10 24.63
C ARG A 34 10.43 7.45 25.27
N ALA A 35 10.61 8.51 24.48
CA ALA A 35 10.86 9.85 24.99
C ALA A 35 9.64 10.35 25.81
N PRO A 36 9.84 10.83 27.05
CA PRO A 36 8.77 11.42 27.84
C PRO A 36 8.22 12.67 27.12
N GLY A 37 6.93 12.67 26.78
CA GLY A 37 6.24 13.82 26.19
C GLY A 37 5.66 13.63 24.79
N ILE A 38 6.02 12.55 24.07
CA ILE A 38 5.47 12.26 22.73
C ILE A 38 4.47 11.10 22.82
N ARG A 39 3.32 11.32 23.46
CA ARG A 39 2.17 10.42 23.30
C ARG A 39 1.15 11.09 22.38
N ILE A 40 1.18 10.71 21.11
CA ILE A 40 0.18 11.13 20.14
C ILE A 40 -1.01 10.18 20.28
N THR A 41 -2.16 10.71 20.67
CA THR A 41 -3.43 9.97 20.61
C THR A 41 -4.00 10.14 19.22
N LEU A 42 -4.02 9.05 18.45
CA LEU A 42 -4.70 9.04 17.14
C LEU A 42 -6.21 9.14 17.36
N PRO A 43 -6.94 9.87 16.48
CA PRO A 43 -8.40 9.80 16.50
C PRO A 43 -8.86 8.38 16.20
N ALA A 44 -10.09 8.05 16.58
CA ALA A 44 -10.66 6.76 16.27
C ALA A 44 -10.77 6.55 14.75
N ALA A 45 -10.47 5.34 14.29
CA ALA A 45 -10.76 4.94 12.92
C ALA A 45 -12.27 4.74 12.72
N PRO A 46 -12.80 4.84 11.49
CA PRO A 46 -14.22 4.58 11.24
C PRO A 46 -14.59 3.11 11.56
N ASP A 47 -15.63 2.92 12.37
CA ASP A 47 -16.03 1.62 12.91
C ASP A 47 -16.44 0.59 11.84
N ASP A 48 -16.89 1.07 10.67
CA ASP A 48 -17.44 0.23 9.60
C ASP A 48 -16.37 -0.32 8.65
N VAL A 49 -15.18 0.27 8.61
CA VAL A 49 -14.11 -0.07 7.67
C VAL A 49 -13.60 -1.49 7.92
N GLY A 50 -13.26 -1.82 9.17
CA GLY A 50 -12.74 -3.13 9.56
C GLY A 50 -13.70 -4.27 9.19
N PRO A 51 -14.95 -4.25 9.70
CA PRO A 51 -15.96 -5.24 9.35
C PRO A 51 -16.25 -5.33 7.84
N CYS A 52 -16.23 -4.20 7.12
CA CYS A 52 -16.43 -4.20 5.67
C CYS A 52 -15.32 -4.96 4.93
N LEU A 53 -14.05 -4.69 5.26
CA LEU A 53 -12.90 -5.31 4.60
C LEU A 53 -12.81 -6.82 4.89
N GLN A 54 -13.28 -7.26 6.06
CA GLN A 54 -13.28 -8.67 6.48
C GLN A 54 -14.35 -9.53 5.78
N ARG A 55 -15.32 -8.94 5.09
CA ARG A 55 -16.34 -9.72 4.37
C ARG A 55 -15.70 -10.68 3.37
N ALA A 56 -16.01 -11.96 3.47
CA ALA A 56 -15.45 -12.99 2.61
C ALA A 56 -16.04 -12.92 1.20
N PHE A 57 -15.21 -13.21 0.19
CA PHE A 57 -15.70 -13.45 -1.16
C PHE A 57 -16.49 -14.77 -1.20
N PRO A 58 -17.39 -14.95 -2.20
CA PRO A 58 -18.12 -16.20 -2.37
C PRO A 58 -17.15 -17.38 -2.54
N GLU A 59 -17.44 -18.48 -1.86
CA GLU A 59 -16.71 -19.73 -2.04
C GLU A 59 -17.00 -20.35 -3.41
N ILE A 60 -15.99 -20.99 -4.01
CA ILE A 60 -16.14 -21.74 -5.24
C ILE A 60 -16.51 -23.18 -4.86
N PRO A 61 -17.69 -23.69 -5.28
CA PRO A 61 -18.11 -25.05 -4.95
C PRO A 61 -17.13 -26.10 -5.49
N ASP A 62 -16.87 -27.14 -4.69
CA ASP A 62 -16.08 -28.31 -5.11
C ASP A 62 -16.92 -29.29 -5.93
N ARG A 63 -17.39 -28.81 -7.09
CA ARG A 63 -18.13 -29.58 -8.10
C ARG A 63 -18.00 -28.90 -9.46
N ALA A 64 -18.38 -29.61 -10.52
CA ALA A 64 -18.51 -29.00 -11.83
C ALA A 64 -19.48 -27.80 -11.78
N LEU A 65 -19.02 -26.67 -12.32
CA LEU A 65 -19.78 -25.43 -12.34
C LEU A 65 -20.64 -25.36 -13.59
N THR A 66 -21.89 -24.96 -13.42
CA THR A 66 -22.75 -24.57 -14.54
C THR A 66 -22.46 -23.13 -14.93
N ARG A 67 -22.93 -22.72 -16.12
CA ARG A 67 -22.89 -21.30 -16.53
C ARG A 67 -23.61 -20.40 -15.51
N ALA A 68 -24.72 -20.87 -14.95
CA ALA A 68 -25.49 -20.13 -13.95
C ALA A 68 -24.69 -19.94 -12.65
N ASP A 69 -23.95 -20.97 -12.21
CA ASP A 69 -23.06 -20.87 -11.06
C ASP A 69 -21.98 -19.79 -11.27
N ILE A 70 -21.34 -19.79 -12.44
CA ILE A 70 -20.28 -18.83 -12.78
C ILE A 70 -20.83 -17.40 -12.73
N VAL A 71 -21.96 -17.14 -13.38
CA VAL A 71 -22.58 -15.80 -13.41
C VAL A 71 -22.92 -15.32 -12.00
N ARG A 72 -23.46 -16.20 -11.16
CA ARG A 72 -23.79 -15.89 -9.76
C ARG A 72 -22.55 -15.57 -8.93
N ILE A 73 -21.52 -16.42 -8.99
CA ILE A 73 -20.28 -16.26 -8.21
C ILE A 73 -19.56 -14.97 -8.61
N VAL A 74 -19.36 -14.77 -9.90
CA VAL A 74 -18.67 -13.57 -10.43
C VAL A 74 -19.49 -12.31 -10.13
N GLY A 75 -20.82 -12.36 -10.27
CA GLY A 75 -21.70 -11.24 -9.95
C GLY A 75 -21.59 -10.83 -8.49
N ALA A 76 -21.70 -11.79 -7.57
CA ALA A 76 -21.56 -11.56 -6.14
C ALA A 76 -20.16 -11.03 -5.77
N ALA A 77 -19.11 -11.62 -6.36
CA ALA A 77 -17.74 -11.16 -6.15
C ALA A 77 -17.54 -9.71 -6.63
N LYS A 78 -18.04 -9.33 -7.80
CA LYS A 78 -17.96 -7.95 -8.32
C LYS A 78 -18.68 -6.93 -7.44
N ILE A 79 -19.85 -7.28 -6.91
CA ILE A 79 -20.59 -6.41 -5.99
C ILE A 79 -19.77 -6.20 -4.72
N LEU A 80 -19.21 -7.27 -4.17
CA LEU A 80 -18.38 -7.18 -2.97
C LEU A 80 -17.09 -6.39 -3.20
N ASP A 81 -16.43 -6.57 -4.34
CA ASP A 81 -15.23 -5.85 -4.72
C ASP A 81 -15.46 -4.32 -4.75
N ARG A 82 -16.57 -3.89 -5.35
CA ARG A 82 -16.98 -2.47 -5.32
C ARG A 82 -17.24 -1.97 -3.90
N ALA A 83 -17.89 -2.78 -3.06
CA ALA A 83 -18.13 -2.43 -1.67
C ALA A 83 -16.80 -2.28 -0.90
N LYS A 84 -15.86 -3.21 -1.08
CA LYS A 84 -14.54 -3.15 -0.45
C LYS A 84 -13.73 -1.95 -0.93
N THR A 85 -13.80 -1.63 -2.22
CA THR A 85 -13.18 -0.42 -2.78
C THR A 85 -13.69 0.83 -2.07
N ALA A 86 -15.02 0.97 -1.94
CA ALA A 86 -15.61 2.12 -1.25
C ALA A 86 -15.17 2.22 0.22
N CYS A 87 -15.08 1.09 0.92
CA CYS A 87 -14.57 1.05 2.30
C CYS A 87 -13.08 1.42 2.38
N GLY A 88 -12.27 0.94 1.44
CA GLY A 88 -10.87 1.32 1.31
C GLY A 88 -10.68 2.82 1.06
N THR A 89 -11.50 3.43 0.20
CA THR A 89 -11.47 4.88 -0.03
C THR A 89 -11.76 5.67 1.24
N ARG A 90 -12.72 5.22 2.06
CA ARG A 90 -12.99 5.84 3.36
C ARG A 90 -11.81 5.72 4.33
N ALA A 91 -11.16 4.55 4.36
CA ALA A 91 -9.97 4.33 5.16
C ALA A 91 -8.83 5.29 4.77
N VAL A 92 -8.56 5.42 3.47
CA VAL A 92 -7.53 6.33 2.94
C VAL A 92 -7.88 7.78 3.28
N ALA A 93 -9.12 8.20 3.07
CA ALA A 93 -9.56 9.55 3.39
C ALA A 93 -9.37 9.89 4.88
N TRP A 94 -9.63 8.94 5.77
CA TRP A 94 -9.35 9.07 7.20
C TRP A 94 -7.84 9.19 7.48
N ILE A 95 -7.00 8.31 6.93
CA ILE A 95 -5.53 8.39 7.09
C ILE A 95 -5.00 9.75 6.64
N ASP A 96 -5.47 10.24 5.49
CA ASP A 96 -5.04 11.52 4.95
C ASP A 96 -5.50 12.70 5.82
N ALA A 97 -6.68 12.61 6.43
CA ALA A 97 -7.16 13.61 7.38
C ALA A 97 -6.27 13.65 8.64
N VAL A 98 -5.97 12.49 9.23
CA VAL A 98 -5.07 12.38 10.39
C VAL A 98 -3.69 12.93 10.08
N ARG A 99 -3.13 12.60 8.91
CA ARG A 99 -1.84 13.14 8.46
C ARG A 99 -1.84 14.65 8.35
N ARG A 100 -2.89 15.24 7.78
CA ARG A 100 -3.00 16.71 7.66
C ARG A 100 -3.15 17.40 9.01
N GLU A 101 -3.82 16.75 9.97
CA GLU A 101 -4.00 17.29 11.32
C GLU A 101 -2.70 17.25 12.12
N LEU A 102 -1.95 16.14 12.06
CA LEU A 102 -0.71 15.95 12.79
C LEU A 102 0.53 16.59 12.14
N ALA A 103 0.45 16.97 10.86
CA ALA A 103 1.51 17.70 10.18
C ALA A 103 1.50 19.21 10.44
N ARG A 104 0.54 19.71 11.23
CA ARG A 104 0.48 21.09 11.73
C ARG A 104 1.14 21.18 13.10
#